data_AF-A0A7C5TKR7-F1
#
_entry.id   AF-A0A7C5TKR7-F1
#
_cell.length_a   1.000
_cell.length_b   1.000
_cell.length_c   1.000
_cell.angle_alpha   90.00
_cell.angle_beta   90.00
_cell.angle_gamma   90.00
#
_symmetry.space_group_name_H-M   'P 1'
#
loop_
_entity.id
_entity.type
_entity.pdbx_description
1 polymer ?
#
loop_
_entity_poly.entity_id
_entity_poly.type
_entity_poly.pdbx_seq_one_letter_code
_entity_poly.pdbx_strand_id
1 'polypeptide(L)' 'MGGAKVTLIGAGSHVFGLRLAVDLMTYPELRGSTLNLMDID' A
#
# COMPACT_ATOMS: atom_id res chain seq x y z
N MET A 1 -10.61 15.99 -1.11
CA MET A 1 -10.33 15.07 -2.24
C MET A 1 -9.96 13.73 -1.64
N GLY A 2 -10.79 12.69 -1.77
CA GLY A 2 -10.58 11.42 -1.06
C GLY A 2 -10.14 10.31 -2.01
N GLY A 3 -8.85 9.94 -1.97
CA GLY A 3 -8.35 8.72 -2.60
C GLY A 3 -8.62 7.48 -1.74
N ALA A 4 -8.39 6.29 -2.29
CA ALA A 4 -8.60 5.04 -1.57
C ALA A 4 -7.67 4.93 -0.35
N LYS A 5 -8.16 4.35 0.74
CA LYS A 5 -7.35 4.04 1.92
C LYS A 5 -7.12 2.55 1.94
N VAL A 6 -5.85 2.15 1.82
CA VAL A 6 -5.39 0.77 1.84
C VAL A 6 -4.59 0.58 3.12
N THR A 7 -4.84 -0.52 3.85
CA THR A 7 -4.06 -0.88 5.04
C THR A 7 -3.45 -2.26 4.83
N LEU A 8 -2.13 -2.36 4.90
CA LEU A 8 -1.40 -3.62 4.89
C LEU A 8 -1.09 -4.04 6.33
N ILE A 9 -1.77 -5.08 6.80
CA ILE A 9 -1.50 -5.75 8.09
C ILE A 9 -0.50 -6.88 7.83
N GLY A 10 0.61 -6.91 8.56
CA GLY A 10 1.76 -7.78 8.27
C GLY A 10 2.74 -7.13 7.28
N ALA A 11 3.00 -5.83 7.43
CA ALA A 11 3.87 -5.04 6.54
C ALA A 11 5.36 -5.47 6.57
N GLY A 12 5.78 -6.30 7.53
CA GLY A 12 7.07 -6.98 7.58
C GLY A 12 7.27 -8.00 6.45
N SER A 13 6.20 -8.32 5.70
CA SER A 13 6.28 -9.09 4.46
C SER A 13 7.00 -8.29 3.35
N HIS A 14 8.34 -8.34 3.34
CA HIS A 14 9.20 -7.53 2.47
C HIS A 14 8.83 -7.62 0.98
N VAL A 15 8.77 -8.84 0.43
CA VAL A 15 8.56 -9.04 -1.01
C VAL A 15 7.14 -8.63 -1.42
N PHE A 16 6.14 -8.98 -0.62
CA PHE A 16 4.75 -8.66 -0.92
C PHE A 16 4.48 -7.15 -0.76
N GLY A 17 4.95 -6.55 0.33
CA GLY A 17 4.78 -5.13 0.63
C GLY A 17 5.37 -4.23 -0.46
N LEU A 18 6.58 -4.55 -0.95
CA LEU A 18 7.20 -3.81 -2.05
C LEU A 18 6.44 -3.95 -3.37
N ARG A 19 5.99 -5.17 -3.71
CA ARG A 19 5.21 -5.39 -4.94
C ARG A 19 3.89 -4.64 -4.90
N LEU A 20 3.17 -4.71 -3.78
CA LEU A 20 1.93 -3.96 -3.58
C LEU A 20 2.16 -2.45 -3.67
N ALA A 21 3.24 -1.92 -3.08
CA ALA A 21 3.57 -0.51 -3.17
C ALA A 21 3.86 -0.08 -4.62
N VAL A 22 4.58 -0.90 -5.39
CA VAL A 22 4.83 -0.65 -6.83
C VAL A 22 3.53 -0.60 -7.61
N ASP A 23 2.60 -1.53 -7.36
CA ASP A 23 1.30 -1.52 -8.02
C ASP A 23 0.54 -0.22 -7.71
N LEU A 24 0.44 0.18 -6.44
CA LEU A 24 -0.22 1.43 -6.04
C LEU A 24 0.38 2.69 -6.69
N MET A 25 1.68 2.68 -7.01
CA MET A 25 2.36 3.80 -7.67
C MET A 25 2.23 3.78 -9.20
N THR A 26 2.03 2.60 -9.80
CA THR A 26 2.06 2.41 -11.25
C THR A 26 0.68 2.51 -11.90
N TYR A 27 -0.39 2.11 -11.19
CA TYR A 27 -1.77 2.20 -11.69
C TYR A 27 -2.35 3.62 -11.52
N PRO A 28 -2.62 4.38 -12.61
CA PRO A 28 -3.09 5.76 -12.53
C PRO A 28 -4.40 5.95 -11.76
N GLU A 29 -5.30 4.97 -11.80
CA GLU A 29 -6.57 4.93 -11.09
C GLU A 29 -6.41 4.87 -9.56
N LEU A 30 -5.23 4.48 -9.07
CA LEU A 30 -4.90 4.42 -7.64
C LEU A 30 -4.17 5.67 -7.14
N ARG A 31 -3.97 6.68 -8.00
CA ARG A 31 -3.32 7.95 -7.61
C ARG A 31 -4.10 8.64 -6.48
N GLY A 32 -3.35 9.18 -5.53
CA GLY A 32 -3.92 9.81 -4.34
C GLY A 32 -4.40 8.82 -3.28
N SER A 33 -4.19 7.52 -3.47
CA SER A 33 -4.41 6.53 -2.42
C SER A 33 -3.45 6.73 -1.25
N THR A 34 -3.90 6.34 -0.06
CA THR A 34 -3.08 6.26 1.14
C THR A 34 -2.82 4.80 1.46
N LEU A 35 -1.54 4.40 1.54
CA LEU A 35 -1.13 3.10 2.05
C LEU A 35 -0.70 3.24 3.52
N ASN A 36 -1.44 2.60 4.42
CA ASN A 36 -1.07 2.47 5.83
C ASN A 36 -0.38 1.12 6.04
N LEU A 37 0.70 1.10 6.79
CA LEU A 37 1.49 -0.09 7.08
C LEU A 37 1.37 -0.41 8.58
N MET A 38 1.10 -1.68 8.90
CA MET A 38 1.03 -2.17 10.27
C MET A 38 1.74 -3.52 10.38
N ASP A 39 2.54 -3.68 11.42
CA ASP A 39 3.11 -4.95 11.84
C ASP A 39 3.13 -5.02 13.39
N ILE A 40 3.28 -6.21 13.93
CA ILE A 40 3.44 -6.47 15.37
C ILE A 40 4.90 -6.75 15.76
N ASP A 41 5.76 -7.03 14.76
CA ASP A 41 7.21 -7.13 14.93
C ASP A 41 7.85 -5.75 15.15
#